data_AF-A0A8T0UV67-F1
#
_entry.id   AF-A0A8T0UV67-F1
#
_cell.length_a   1.000
_cell.length_b   1.000
_cell.length_c   1.000
_cell.angle_alpha   90.00
_cell.angle_beta   90.00
_cell.angle_gamma   90.00
#
_symmetry.space_group_name_H-M   'P 1'
#
loop_
_entity.id
_entity.type
_entity.pdbx_description
1 polymer ?
#
loop_
_entity_poly.entity_id
_entity_poly.type
_entity_poly.pdbx_seq_one_letter_code
_entity_poly.pdbx_strand_id
1 'polypeptide(L)'
;MEGIPSKVRTLKMNLMLGKLYRISRNSRSAVVCYKECLRHCPYVFEAITALAEMGLSAKEFSLLFSQAPNRGGKLPSDSLDAQRWWNWYVEAQCCIASHDYKGGLDIYLELMQRFPNNVHILLEIAKVEAIIGRNDEAIMNFEKARLIDPNIMTYMDEYAILLKTKFDYIKLNKLVHDMLHIDPARPETCVALAAMWERKDERKALTYAEKSLRVDDRHITGYIMKGNLHLSLNRPDMAVTDFRGAQELRADLRSYQGLVRAYLALAKCKDALFTAREAMKVMHQSAKALKLVGDVHAISSSGREKARKFYESAIRLEPGFLGAALALADLHVAEGRNREAVTLLERYVRQWADDSVNIKLAQVYAATNMLNDALFHYQCALRINPQNEAAKKGLERLEKQMKGVDPDAPEEDEDNEADDIDADQDDAELL
;
A
#
# COMPACT_ATOMS: atom_id res chain seq x y z
N MET A 1 -18.71 14.50 29.80
CA MET A 1 -17.76 13.59 30.48
C MET A 1 -16.61 14.31 31.17
N GLU A 2 -16.18 15.49 30.72
CA GLU A 2 -15.10 16.26 31.37
C GLU A 2 -15.42 16.67 32.83
N GLY A 3 -16.69 16.97 33.14
CA GLY A 3 -17.13 17.29 34.50
C GLY A 3 -17.10 16.13 35.49
N ILE A 4 -16.80 14.90 35.05
CA ILE A 4 -16.59 13.75 35.95
C ILE A 4 -15.12 13.76 36.40
N PRO A 5 -14.82 13.78 37.72
CA PRO A 5 -13.45 13.74 38.22
C PRO A 5 -12.70 12.51 37.71
N SER A 6 -11.41 12.65 37.37
CA SER A 6 -10.58 11.57 36.79
C SER A 6 -10.59 10.28 37.62
N LYS A 7 -10.62 10.40 38.95
CA LYS A 7 -10.66 9.29 39.91
C LYS A 7 -11.93 8.44 39.85
N VAL A 8 -13.02 8.96 39.30
CA VAL A 8 -14.34 8.30 39.25
C VAL A 8 -14.63 7.73 37.85
N ARG A 9 -13.78 8.04 36.86
CA ARG A 9 -13.98 7.59 35.47
C ARG A 9 -13.71 6.10 35.35
N THR A 10 -14.64 5.40 34.72
CA THR A 10 -14.45 3.98 34.37
C THR A 10 -13.50 3.81 33.19
N LEU A 11 -12.99 2.60 32.97
CA LEU A 11 -12.17 2.24 31.80
C LEU A 11 -12.81 2.69 30.48
N LYS A 12 -14.11 2.40 30.30
CA LYS A 12 -14.86 2.76 29.08
C LYS A 12 -14.95 4.28 28.90
N MET A 13 -15.17 5.03 29.99
CA MET A 13 -15.22 6.50 29.95
C MET A 13 -13.87 7.09 29.55
N ASN A 14 -12.77 6.62 30.16
CA ASN A 14 -11.43 7.09 29.82
C ASN A 14 -11.06 6.74 28.38
N LEU A 15 -11.42 5.55 27.89
CA LEU A 15 -11.15 5.14 26.52
C LEU A 15 -11.91 6.02 25.52
N MET A 16 -13.21 6.21 25.74
CA MET A 16 -14.05 7.05 24.87
C MET A 16 -13.61 8.52 24.91
N LEU A 17 -13.26 9.04 26.09
CA LEU A 17 -12.75 10.41 26.22
C LEU A 17 -11.40 10.57 25.51
N GLY A 18 -10.52 9.57 25.59
CA GLY A 18 -9.28 9.52 24.82
C GLY A 18 -9.53 9.59 23.32
N LYS A 19 -10.51 8.82 22.79
CA LYS A 19 -10.90 8.87 21.37
C LYS A 19 -11.44 10.25 20.99
N LEU A 20 -12.33 10.83 21.78
CA LEU A 20 -12.89 12.17 21.53
C LEU A 20 -11.81 13.24 21.53
N TYR A 21 -10.87 13.19 22.49
CA TYR A 21 -9.74 14.12 22.49
C TYR A 21 -8.86 13.96 21.25
N ARG A 22 -8.64 12.71 20.80
CA ARG A 22 -7.92 12.41 19.57
C ARG A 22 -8.64 12.96 18.33
N ILE A 23 -9.97 12.98 18.31
CA ILE A 23 -10.78 13.60 17.25
C ILE A 23 -10.63 15.13 17.31
N SER A 24 -10.70 15.73 18.51
CA SER A 24 -10.55 17.17 18.72
C SER A 24 -9.12 17.72 18.57
N ARG A 25 -8.14 16.90 18.14
CA ARG A 25 -6.71 17.22 18.05
C ARG A 25 -6.05 17.64 19.38
N ASN A 26 -6.62 17.27 20.52
CA ASN A 26 -6.04 17.51 21.84
C ASN A 26 -5.21 16.30 22.29
N SER A 27 -4.01 16.15 21.71
CA SER A 27 -3.14 14.99 21.97
C SER A 27 -2.71 14.88 23.43
N ARG A 28 -2.49 16.01 24.13
CA ARG A 28 -2.07 15.99 25.54
C ARG A 28 -3.13 15.36 26.44
N SER A 29 -4.38 15.79 26.31
CA SER A 29 -5.50 15.24 27.08
C SER A 29 -5.81 13.78 26.70
N ALA A 30 -5.66 13.43 25.41
CA ALA A 30 -5.81 12.07 24.94
C ALA A 30 -4.80 11.12 25.60
N VAL A 31 -3.50 11.49 25.62
CA VAL A 31 -2.44 10.70 26.26
C VAL A 31 -2.74 10.45 27.73
N VAL A 32 -3.19 11.47 28.47
CA VAL A 32 -3.55 11.30 29.89
C VAL A 32 -4.67 10.27 30.04
N CYS A 33 -5.73 10.37 29.24
CA CYS A 33 -6.87 9.43 29.32
C CYS A 33 -6.46 8.00 29.00
N TYR A 34 -5.64 7.78 27.95
CA TYR A 34 -5.15 6.46 27.59
C TYR A 34 -4.18 5.89 28.64
N LYS A 35 -3.32 6.73 29.25
CA LYS A 35 -2.46 6.30 30.37
C LYS A 35 -3.28 5.83 31.57
N GLU A 36 -4.35 6.55 31.92
CA GLU A 36 -5.26 6.11 32.99
C GLU A 36 -5.98 4.80 32.61
N CYS A 37 -6.37 4.60 31.34
CA CYS A 37 -6.91 3.32 30.88
C CYS A 37 -5.94 2.16 31.16
N LEU A 38 -4.66 2.33 30.82
CA LEU A 38 -3.66 1.28 31.00
C LEU A 38 -3.31 1.02 32.47
N ARG A 39 -3.41 2.04 33.34
CA ARG A 39 -3.32 1.85 34.80
C ARG A 39 -4.48 1.03 35.36
N HIS A 40 -5.67 1.10 34.77
CA HIS A 40 -6.79 0.28 35.18
C HIS A 40 -6.72 -1.14 34.61
N CYS A 41 -6.39 -1.28 33.32
CA CYS A 41 -6.22 -2.55 32.64
C CYS A 41 -5.08 -2.45 31.62
N PRO A 42 -3.98 -3.21 31.79
CA PRO A 42 -2.83 -3.10 30.88
C PRO A 42 -3.12 -3.68 29.49
N TYR A 43 -4.14 -4.53 29.32
CA TYR A 43 -4.44 -5.28 28.09
C TYR A 43 -5.31 -4.54 27.07
N VAL A 44 -5.39 -3.21 27.14
CA VAL A 44 -6.22 -2.41 26.22
C VAL A 44 -5.40 -2.09 24.96
N PHE A 45 -5.50 -2.96 23.95
CA PHE A 45 -4.81 -2.83 22.66
C PHE A 45 -4.96 -1.46 22.02
N GLU A 46 -6.19 -0.95 21.94
CA GLU A 46 -6.49 0.34 21.31
C GLU A 46 -5.80 1.53 22.02
N ALA A 47 -5.63 1.46 23.33
CA ALA A 47 -4.91 2.50 24.07
C ALA A 47 -3.40 2.43 23.82
N ILE A 48 -2.86 1.21 23.64
CA ILE A 48 -1.44 1.00 23.31
C ILE A 48 -1.13 1.51 21.92
N THR A 49 -1.91 1.11 20.92
CA THR A 49 -1.70 1.57 19.53
C THR A 49 -1.77 3.09 19.46
N ALA A 50 -2.78 3.70 20.10
CA ALA A 50 -2.91 5.15 20.12
C ALA A 50 -1.74 5.85 20.85
N LEU A 51 -1.26 5.32 21.97
CA LEU A 51 -0.12 5.90 22.69
C LEU A 51 1.21 5.70 21.95
N ALA A 52 1.41 4.55 21.31
CA ALA A 52 2.56 4.28 20.47
C ALA A 52 2.61 5.25 19.28
N GLU A 53 1.48 5.45 18.58
CA GLU A 53 1.33 6.46 17.51
C GLU A 53 1.62 7.89 18.00
N MET A 54 1.38 8.17 19.28
CA MET A 54 1.69 9.46 19.92
C MET A 54 3.14 9.55 20.45
N GLY A 55 3.98 8.53 20.21
CA GLY A 55 5.41 8.55 20.48
C GLY A 55 5.83 8.09 21.88
N LEU A 56 4.97 7.38 22.61
CA LEU A 56 5.37 6.75 23.87
C LEU A 56 6.38 5.63 23.63
N SER A 57 7.43 5.60 24.44
CA SER A 57 8.47 4.57 24.35
C SER A 57 8.08 3.28 25.07
N ALA A 58 8.63 2.15 24.63
CA ALA A 58 8.44 0.84 25.29
C ALA A 58 8.81 0.88 26.80
N LYS A 59 9.83 1.67 27.18
CA LYS A 59 10.24 1.85 28.58
C LYS A 59 9.16 2.52 29.43
N GLU A 60 8.47 3.51 28.87
CA GLU A 60 7.34 4.18 29.55
C GLU A 60 6.15 3.24 29.70
N PHE A 61 5.88 2.39 28.70
CA PHE A 61 4.88 1.34 28.84
C PHE A 61 5.23 0.35 29.95
N SER A 62 6.49 -0.10 30.04
CA SER A 62 6.93 -0.97 31.15
C SER A 62 6.72 -0.33 32.52
N LEU A 63 6.94 0.99 32.63
CA LEU A 63 6.66 1.74 33.85
C LEU A 63 5.15 1.84 34.14
N LEU A 64 4.30 2.01 33.11
CA LEU A 64 2.85 2.04 33.28
C LEU A 64 2.30 0.68 33.71
N PHE A 65 2.84 -0.42 33.16
CA PHE A 65 2.42 -1.77 33.52
C PHE A 65 2.85 -2.16 34.93
N SER A 66 4.01 -1.70 35.41
CA SER A 66 4.42 -1.94 36.80
C SER A 66 3.58 -1.17 37.83
N GLN A 67 2.94 -0.07 37.42
CA GLN A 67 2.02 0.72 38.23
C GLN A 67 0.58 0.20 38.21
N ALA A 68 0.22 -0.66 37.25
CA ALA A 68 -1.10 -1.25 37.18
C ALA A 68 -1.29 -2.25 38.34
N PRO A 69 -2.44 -2.26 39.03
CA PRO A 69 -2.68 -3.20 40.10
C PRO A 69 -2.64 -4.62 39.53
N ASN A 70 -1.77 -5.47 40.07
CA ASN A 70 -1.72 -6.91 39.79
C ASN A 70 -3.07 -7.55 40.19
N ARG A 71 -4.07 -7.45 39.31
CA ARG A 71 -5.36 -8.14 39.42
C ARG A 71 -5.34 -9.51 38.73
N GLY A 72 -4.15 -10.02 38.41
CA GLY A 72 -3.92 -11.45 38.26
C GLY A 72 -3.35 -11.95 39.58
N GLY A 73 -4.11 -12.72 40.35
CA GLY A 73 -3.54 -13.51 41.45
C GLY A 73 -2.36 -14.31 40.92
N LYS A 74 -1.31 -14.50 41.75
CA LYS A 74 -0.06 -15.23 41.40
C LYS A 74 -0.30 -16.25 40.30
N LEU A 75 0.00 -15.89 39.05
CA LEU A 75 0.07 -16.90 38.00
C LEU A 75 1.28 -17.79 38.36
N PRO A 76 1.17 -19.11 38.16
CA PRO A 76 2.24 -20.06 38.51
C PRO A 76 3.57 -19.64 37.89
N SER A 77 4.69 -20.12 38.43
CA SER A 77 6.07 -19.68 38.13
C SER A 77 6.48 -19.70 36.64
N ASP A 78 5.68 -20.28 35.74
CA ASP A 78 5.79 -20.17 34.28
C ASP A 78 5.29 -18.82 33.71
N SER A 79 4.73 -17.95 34.55
CA SER A 79 4.12 -16.67 34.17
C SER A 79 5.10 -15.54 33.87
N LEU A 80 6.40 -15.74 34.09
CA LEU A 80 7.42 -14.80 33.65
C LEU A 80 7.41 -14.66 32.10
N ASP A 81 7.06 -15.74 31.39
CA ASP A 81 6.90 -15.74 29.94
C ASP A 81 5.54 -15.16 29.49
N ALA A 82 4.50 -15.25 30.33
CA ALA A 82 3.19 -14.65 30.08
C ALA A 82 3.21 -13.10 30.15
N GLN A 83 4.18 -12.48 30.83
CA GLN A 83 4.40 -11.03 30.78
C GLN A 83 5.31 -10.61 29.63
N ARG A 84 6.20 -11.50 29.15
CA ARG A 84 7.20 -11.19 28.12
C ARG A 84 6.58 -10.98 26.74
N TRP A 85 5.63 -11.83 26.34
CA TRP A 85 4.96 -11.66 25.04
C TRP A 85 4.18 -10.34 24.96
N TRP A 86 3.64 -9.87 26.09
CA TRP A 86 2.93 -8.60 26.15
C TRP A 86 3.86 -7.40 25.92
N ASN A 87 5.04 -7.43 26.56
CA ASN A 87 6.07 -6.43 26.34
C ASN A 87 6.57 -6.47 24.89
N TRP A 88 6.77 -7.66 24.31
CA TRP A 88 7.11 -7.81 22.89
C TRP A 88 6.03 -7.24 21.97
N TYR A 89 4.75 -7.47 22.26
CA TYR A 89 3.67 -6.88 21.46
C TYR A 89 3.71 -5.35 21.48
N VAL A 90 3.92 -4.76 22.66
CA VAL A 90 4.02 -3.31 22.83
C VAL A 90 5.27 -2.76 22.15
N GLU A 91 6.40 -3.46 22.25
CA GLU A 91 7.63 -3.12 21.57
C GLU A 91 7.45 -3.15 20.05
N ALA A 92 6.81 -4.19 19.50
CA ALA A 92 6.47 -4.27 18.08
C ALA A 92 5.59 -3.09 17.62
N GLN A 93 4.56 -2.73 18.39
CA GLN A 93 3.72 -1.56 18.10
C GLN A 93 4.49 -0.25 18.16
N CYS A 94 5.42 -0.10 19.11
CA CYS A 94 6.31 1.07 19.19
C CYS A 94 7.23 1.15 17.97
N CYS A 95 7.83 0.04 17.56
CA CYS A 95 8.69 -0.03 16.36
C CYS A 95 7.91 0.37 15.09
N ILE A 96 6.67 -0.11 14.94
CA ILE A 96 5.80 0.24 13.81
C ILE A 96 5.43 1.73 13.82
N ALA A 97 5.13 2.28 15.00
CA ALA A 97 4.86 3.70 15.16
C ALA A 97 6.09 4.58 14.87
N SER A 98 7.30 4.09 15.16
CA SER A 98 8.57 4.75 14.82
C SER A 98 9.06 4.47 13.39
N HIS A 99 8.25 3.84 12.54
CA HIS A 99 8.59 3.46 11.16
C HIS A 99 9.72 2.43 11.01
N ASP A 100 10.11 1.74 12.09
CA ASP A 100 10.99 0.56 12.03
C ASP A 100 10.15 -0.69 11.80
N TYR A 101 9.71 -0.86 10.55
CA TYR A 101 8.88 -1.98 10.15
C TYR A 101 9.63 -3.32 10.19
N LYS A 102 10.95 -3.33 9.97
CA LYS A 102 11.75 -4.56 9.96
C LYS A 102 11.88 -5.12 11.38
N GLY A 103 12.30 -4.28 12.34
CA GLY A 103 12.37 -4.69 13.74
C GLY A 103 11.01 -5.09 14.31
N GLY A 104 9.94 -4.36 13.95
CA GLY A 104 8.57 -4.72 14.35
C GLY A 104 8.09 -6.06 13.77
N LEU A 105 8.44 -6.36 12.51
CA LEU A 105 8.08 -7.62 11.86
C LEU A 105 8.78 -8.82 12.53
N ASP A 106 10.07 -8.70 12.82
CA ASP A 106 10.84 -9.79 13.45
C ASP A 106 10.23 -10.18 14.81
N ILE A 107 9.85 -9.18 15.62
CA ILE A 107 9.15 -9.42 16.90
C ILE A 107 7.79 -10.09 16.68
N TYR A 108 7.03 -9.68 15.66
CA TYR A 108 5.75 -10.33 15.37
C TYR A 108 5.89 -11.77 14.88
N LEU A 109 6.95 -12.09 14.13
CA LEU A 109 7.23 -13.46 13.73
C LEU A 109 7.56 -14.35 14.94
N GLU A 110 8.29 -13.82 15.94
CA GLU A 110 8.50 -14.53 17.21
C GLU A 110 7.19 -14.73 17.99
N LEU A 111 6.32 -13.72 18.02
CA LEU A 111 5.00 -13.83 18.65
C LEU A 111 4.11 -14.85 17.94
N MET A 112 4.19 -14.94 16.61
CA MET A 112 3.46 -15.94 15.83
C MET A 112 3.93 -17.37 16.12
N GLN A 113 5.22 -17.59 16.39
CA GLN A 113 5.72 -18.91 16.82
C GLN A 113 5.14 -19.34 18.17
N ARG A 114 4.90 -18.38 19.08
CA ARG A 114 4.30 -18.63 20.40
C ARG A 114 2.79 -18.81 20.33
N PHE A 115 2.11 -18.04 19.47
CA PHE A 115 0.67 -18.07 19.27
C PHE A 115 0.33 -18.38 17.81
N PRO A 116 0.51 -19.65 17.38
CA PRO A 116 0.20 -20.04 16.02
C PRO A 116 -1.29 -19.81 15.73
N ASN A 117 -1.60 -19.37 14.51
CA ASN A 117 -2.97 -19.13 14.02
C ASN A 117 -3.77 -18.07 14.79
N ASN A 118 -3.11 -17.16 15.51
CA ASN A 118 -3.81 -16.00 16.07
C ASN A 118 -4.13 -14.99 14.95
N VAL A 119 -5.42 -14.77 14.69
CA VAL A 119 -5.91 -13.88 13.62
C VAL A 119 -5.34 -12.47 13.74
N HIS A 120 -5.29 -11.90 14.95
CA HIS A 120 -4.80 -10.53 15.16
C HIS A 120 -3.31 -10.41 14.81
N ILE A 121 -2.47 -11.34 15.27
CA ILE A 121 -1.04 -11.33 14.96
C ILE A 121 -0.81 -11.53 13.45
N LEU A 122 -1.54 -12.45 12.81
CA LEU A 122 -1.47 -12.65 11.36
C LEU A 122 -1.82 -11.38 10.59
N LEU A 123 -2.85 -10.65 11.03
CA LEU A 123 -3.28 -9.40 10.42
C LEU A 123 -2.25 -8.28 10.59
N GLU A 124 -1.65 -8.12 11.78
CA GLU A 124 -0.60 -7.13 11.99
C GLU A 124 0.68 -7.47 11.20
N ILE A 125 1.04 -8.75 11.10
CA ILE A 125 2.14 -9.21 10.23
C ILE A 125 1.85 -8.84 8.78
N ALA A 126 0.67 -9.22 8.26
CA ALA A 126 0.29 -8.98 6.87
C ALA A 126 0.30 -7.48 6.53
N LYS A 127 -0.20 -6.63 7.43
CA LYS A 127 -0.15 -5.18 7.31
C LYS A 127 1.28 -4.64 7.24
N VAL A 128 2.17 -5.12 8.11
CA VAL A 128 3.58 -4.68 8.13
C VAL A 128 4.32 -5.15 6.89
N GLU A 129 4.11 -6.40 6.46
CA GLU A 129 4.65 -6.96 5.23
C GLU A 129 4.21 -6.16 4.00
N ALA A 130 2.93 -5.76 3.94
CA ALA A 130 2.40 -4.90 2.89
C ALA A 130 3.10 -3.53 2.84
N ILE A 131 3.37 -2.91 3.99
CA ILE A 131 4.09 -1.64 4.07
C ILE A 131 5.54 -1.79 3.61
N ILE A 132 6.22 -2.87 4.03
CA ILE A 132 7.57 -3.22 3.57
C ILE A 132 7.58 -3.47 2.05
N GLY A 133 6.49 -4.02 1.49
CA GLY A 133 6.36 -4.36 0.07
C GLY A 133 6.55 -5.85 -0.22
N ARG A 134 6.55 -6.68 0.83
CA ARG A 134 6.47 -8.15 0.77
C ARG A 134 5.04 -8.57 0.45
N ASN A 135 4.60 -8.24 -0.76
CA ASN A 135 3.19 -8.29 -1.15
C ASN A 135 2.66 -9.74 -1.18
N ASP A 136 3.48 -10.70 -1.62
CA ASP A 136 3.08 -12.10 -1.74
C ASP A 136 2.92 -12.75 -0.35
N GLU A 137 3.88 -12.51 0.56
CA GLU A 137 3.77 -12.99 1.95
C GLU A 137 2.58 -12.34 2.68
N ALA A 138 2.38 -11.03 2.48
CA ALA A 138 1.23 -10.31 3.05
C ALA A 138 -0.10 -10.92 2.59
N ILE A 139 -0.26 -11.19 1.28
CA ILE A 139 -1.46 -11.83 0.72
C ILE A 139 -1.68 -13.21 1.37
N MET A 140 -0.63 -14.03 1.48
CA MET A 140 -0.75 -15.35 2.11
C MET A 140 -1.21 -15.26 3.57
N ASN A 141 -0.71 -14.29 4.33
CA ASN A 141 -1.10 -14.11 5.73
C ASN A 141 -2.53 -13.55 5.89
N PHE A 142 -2.98 -12.67 4.98
CA PHE A 142 -4.38 -12.26 4.92
C PHE A 142 -5.31 -13.44 4.60
N GLU A 143 -4.95 -14.28 3.63
CA GLU A 143 -5.71 -15.48 3.28
C GLU A 143 -5.80 -16.45 4.46
N LYS A 144 -4.69 -16.71 5.16
CA LYS A 144 -4.69 -17.54 6.38
C LYS A 144 -5.59 -16.97 7.46
N ALA A 145 -5.54 -15.65 7.70
CA ALA A 145 -6.40 -14.99 8.68
C ALA A 145 -7.89 -15.20 8.35
N ARG A 146 -8.28 -15.08 7.07
CA ARG A 146 -9.65 -15.30 6.60
C ARG A 146 -10.09 -16.77 6.61
N LEU A 147 -9.16 -17.71 6.43
CA LEU A 147 -9.45 -19.14 6.58
C LEU A 147 -9.82 -19.50 8.02
N ILE A 148 -9.22 -18.81 8.99
CA ILE A 148 -9.50 -19.00 10.43
C ILE A 148 -10.78 -18.27 10.83
N ASP A 149 -10.94 -17.01 10.40
CA ASP A 149 -12.14 -16.20 10.64
C ASP A 149 -12.67 -15.61 9.32
N PRO A 150 -13.70 -16.22 8.70
CA PRO A 150 -14.27 -15.72 7.46
C PRO A 150 -14.94 -14.35 7.56
N ASN A 151 -15.35 -13.92 8.75
CA ASN A 151 -16.11 -12.69 8.98
C ASN A 151 -15.24 -11.48 9.33
N ILE A 152 -13.92 -11.64 9.24
CA ILE A 152 -12.96 -10.60 9.56
C ILE A 152 -13.01 -9.44 8.55
N MET A 153 -13.16 -8.22 9.05
CA MET A 153 -13.25 -7.00 8.22
C MET A 153 -12.05 -6.06 8.38
N THR A 154 -11.30 -6.17 9.48
CA THR A 154 -10.13 -5.34 9.75
C THR A 154 -9.01 -5.60 8.74
N TYR A 155 -8.50 -4.52 8.14
CA TYR A 155 -7.45 -4.51 7.11
C TYR A 155 -7.79 -5.24 5.80
N MET A 156 -9.07 -5.57 5.58
CA MET A 156 -9.50 -6.19 4.31
C MET A 156 -9.46 -5.20 3.13
N ASP A 157 -9.53 -3.90 3.40
CA ASP A 157 -9.27 -2.82 2.44
C ASP A 157 -7.81 -2.84 1.96
N GLU A 158 -6.86 -3.04 2.87
CA GLU A 158 -5.43 -3.20 2.54
C GLU A 158 -5.22 -4.46 1.69
N TYR A 159 -5.85 -5.56 2.07
CA TYR A 159 -5.83 -6.79 1.28
C TYR A 159 -6.42 -6.58 -0.13
N ALA A 160 -7.55 -5.88 -0.25
CA ALA A 160 -8.16 -5.54 -1.53
C ALA A 160 -7.22 -4.71 -2.43
N ILE A 161 -6.49 -3.74 -1.86
CA ILE A 161 -5.51 -2.92 -2.58
C ILE A 161 -4.32 -3.78 -3.05
N LEU A 162 -3.85 -4.74 -2.24
CA LEU A 162 -2.79 -5.67 -2.64
C LEU A 162 -3.24 -6.58 -3.79
N LEU A 163 -4.43 -7.16 -3.70
CA LEU A 163 -5.00 -7.98 -4.78
C LEU A 163 -5.13 -7.18 -6.08
N LYS A 164 -5.60 -5.93 -5.99
CA LYS A 164 -5.62 -5.00 -7.14
C LYS A 164 -4.22 -4.79 -7.72
N THR A 165 -3.23 -4.53 -6.86
CA THR A 165 -1.85 -4.26 -7.28
C THR A 165 -1.20 -5.49 -7.94
N LYS A 166 -1.58 -6.70 -7.51
CA LYS A 166 -1.14 -7.97 -8.11
C LYS A 166 -2.02 -8.44 -9.28
N PHE A 167 -3.00 -7.64 -9.70
CA PHE A 167 -3.93 -7.95 -10.79
C PHE A 167 -4.79 -9.20 -10.56
N ASP A 168 -4.96 -9.67 -9.30
CA ASP A 168 -5.82 -10.81 -8.99
C ASP A 168 -7.28 -10.35 -8.76
N TYR A 169 -7.94 -10.00 -9.87
CA TYR A 169 -9.31 -9.51 -9.86
C TYR A 169 -10.33 -10.58 -9.47
N ILE A 170 -9.99 -11.87 -9.65
CA ILE A 170 -10.89 -12.98 -9.31
C ILE A 170 -11.03 -13.05 -7.79
N LYS A 171 -9.91 -13.06 -7.06
CA LYS A 171 -9.93 -13.02 -5.61
C LYS A 171 -10.49 -11.70 -5.07
N LEU A 172 -10.18 -10.57 -5.71
CA LEU A 172 -10.72 -9.28 -5.32
C LEU A 172 -12.24 -9.25 -5.41
N ASN A 173 -12.82 -9.78 -6.49
CA ASN A 173 -14.27 -9.85 -6.65
C ASN A 173 -14.91 -10.71 -5.57
N LYS A 174 -14.34 -11.88 -5.28
CA LYS A 174 -14.81 -12.75 -4.19
C LYS A 174 -14.75 -12.04 -2.84
N LEU A 175 -13.63 -11.40 -2.51
CA LEU A 175 -13.47 -10.64 -1.27
C LEU A 175 -14.54 -9.56 -1.13
N VAL A 176 -14.78 -8.76 -2.18
CA VAL A 176 -15.80 -7.70 -2.15
C VAL A 176 -17.20 -8.27 -1.95
N HIS A 177 -17.55 -9.39 -2.60
CA HIS A 177 -18.82 -10.06 -2.38
C HIS A 177 -18.99 -10.54 -0.93
N ASP A 178 -17.96 -11.16 -0.36
CA ASP A 178 -17.98 -11.61 1.04
C ASP A 178 -18.16 -10.42 1.99
N MET A 179 -17.40 -9.33 1.78
CA MET A 179 -17.48 -8.11 2.60
C MET A 179 -18.84 -7.44 2.53
N LEU A 180 -19.49 -7.45 1.36
CA LEU A 180 -20.86 -6.96 1.19
C LEU A 180 -21.89 -7.81 1.94
N HIS A 181 -21.70 -9.13 2.01
CA HIS A 181 -22.59 -10.01 2.77
C HIS A 181 -22.42 -9.82 4.29
N ILE A 182 -21.21 -9.52 4.75
CA ILE A 182 -20.92 -9.31 6.18
C ILE A 182 -21.42 -7.93 6.62
N ASP A 183 -20.91 -6.86 6.02
CA ASP A 183 -21.31 -5.49 6.35
C ASP A 183 -21.04 -4.50 5.18
N PRO A 184 -22.09 -4.10 4.44
CA PRO A 184 -21.99 -3.12 3.37
C PRO A 184 -21.62 -1.70 3.82
N ALA A 185 -21.92 -1.36 5.08
CA ALA A 185 -21.83 0.02 5.56
C ALA A 185 -20.43 0.37 6.07
N ARG A 186 -19.50 -0.58 6.15
CA ARG A 186 -18.15 -0.35 6.64
C ARG A 186 -17.28 0.46 5.68
N PRO A 187 -16.36 1.29 6.20
CA PRO A 187 -15.41 2.02 5.36
C PRO A 187 -14.50 1.07 4.57
N GLU A 188 -14.09 -0.06 5.16
CA GLU A 188 -13.24 -1.05 4.50
C GLU A 188 -13.93 -1.64 3.25
N THR A 189 -15.21 -1.98 3.34
CA THR A 189 -16.02 -2.48 2.22
C THR A 189 -16.14 -1.44 1.11
N CYS A 190 -16.35 -0.18 1.47
CA CYS A 190 -16.43 0.93 0.50
C CYS A 190 -15.11 1.12 -0.27
N VAL A 191 -13.95 0.99 0.40
CA VAL A 191 -12.64 1.06 -0.27
C VAL A 191 -12.39 -0.14 -1.16
N ALA A 192 -12.74 -1.35 -0.72
CA ALA A 192 -12.63 -2.56 -1.54
C ALA A 192 -13.50 -2.46 -2.81
N LEU A 193 -14.71 -1.90 -2.71
CA LEU A 193 -15.55 -1.57 -3.86
C LEU A 193 -14.89 -0.53 -4.77
N ALA A 194 -14.34 0.55 -4.21
CA ALA A 194 -13.63 1.55 -5.01
C ALA A 194 -12.47 0.92 -5.81
N ALA A 195 -11.70 0.03 -5.18
CA ALA A 195 -10.62 -0.71 -5.84
C ALA A 195 -11.10 -1.60 -7.00
N MET A 196 -12.27 -2.24 -6.86
CA MET A 196 -12.88 -3.06 -7.93
C MET A 196 -13.39 -2.18 -9.08
N TRP A 197 -14.02 -1.05 -8.77
CA TRP A 197 -14.66 -0.18 -9.76
C TRP A 197 -13.69 0.75 -10.48
N GLU A 198 -12.50 1.03 -9.93
CA GLU A 198 -11.48 1.93 -10.50
C GLU A 198 -11.23 1.68 -11.98
N ARG A 199 -11.15 0.40 -12.38
CA ARG A 199 -10.88 0.00 -13.77
C ARG A 199 -12.08 0.09 -14.70
N LYS A 200 -13.30 -0.04 -14.15
CA LYS A 200 -14.55 -0.06 -14.92
C LYS A 200 -15.15 1.34 -15.08
N ASP A 201 -15.14 2.10 -14.00
CA ASP A 201 -15.74 3.42 -13.90
C ASP A 201 -15.11 4.19 -12.73
N GLU A 202 -14.12 5.01 -13.05
CA GLU A 202 -13.38 5.83 -12.07
C GLU A 202 -14.30 6.78 -11.29
N ARG A 203 -15.40 7.26 -11.90
CA ARG A 203 -16.36 8.15 -11.22
C ARG A 203 -17.13 7.38 -10.16
N LYS A 204 -17.63 6.18 -10.47
CA LYS A 204 -18.28 5.32 -9.47
C LYS A 204 -17.31 4.93 -8.36
N ALA A 205 -16.07 4.59 -8.69
CA ALA A 205 -15.04 4.31 -7.71
C ALA A 205 -14.84 5.48 -6.75
N LEU A 206 -14.82 6.72 -7.28
CA LEU A 206 -14.71 7.93 -6.47
C LEU A 206 -15.89 8.07 -5.49
N THR A 207 -17.12 7.79 -5.93
CA THR A 207 -18.28 7.84 -5.02
C THR A 207 -18.19 6.84 -3.88
N TYR A 208 -17.60 5.66 -4.09
CA TYR A 208 -17.38 4.68 -3.03
C TYR A 208 -16.26 5.10 -2.08
N ALA A 209 -15.17 5.68 -2.59
CA ALA A 209 -14.14 6.28 -1.76
C ALA A 209 -14.72 7.41 -0.89
N GLU A 210 -15.57 8.27 -1.44
CA GLU A 210 -16.29 9.30 -0.66
C GLU A 210 -17.27 8.71 0.35
N LYS A 211 -17.97 7.61 0.03
CA LYS A 211 -18.81 6.89 1.00
C LYS A 211 -17.97 6.40 2.18
N SER A 212 -16.77 5.88 1.95
CA SER A 212 -15.88 5.44 3.03
C SER A 212 -15.60 6.57 4.03
N LEU A 213 -15.33 7.78 3.52
CA LEU A 213 -15.03 8.97 4.34
C LEU A 213 -16.27 9.58 4.99
N ARG A 214 -17.47 9.36 4.43
CA ARG A 214 -18.74 9.75 5.09
C ARG A 214 -19.07 8.85 6.28
N VAL A 215 -18.68 7.57 6.20
CA VAL A 215 -18.86 6.61 7.30
C VAL A 215 -17.81 6.84 8.39
N ASP A 216 -16.55 6.95 7.99
CA ASP A 216 -15.43 7.23 8.88
C ASP A 216 -14.51 8.29 8.26
N ASP A 217 -14.59 9.51 8.77
CA ASP A 217 -13.78 10.65 8.36
C ASP A 217 -12.31 10.53 8.77
N ARG A 218 -11.94 9.47 9.50
CA ARG A 218 -10.56 9.16 9.90
C ARG A 218 -10.00 7.93 9.22
N HIS A 219 -10.67 7.44 8.16
CA HIS A 219 -10.22 6.30 7.40
C HIS A 219 -9.08 6.70 6.43
N ILE A 220 -7.84 6.38 6.81
CA ILE A 220 -6.62 6.74 6.08
C ILE A 220 -6.63 6.16 4.65
N THR A 221 -6.98 4.87 4.51
CA THR A 221 -7.03 4.18 3.22
C THR A 221 -8.05 4.82 2.28
N GLY A 222 -9.17 5.30 2.83
CA GLY A 222 -10.20 6.03 2.09
C GLY A 222 -9.69 7.32 1.46
N TYR A 223 -8.94 8.12 2.22
CA TYR A 223 -8.29 9.33 1.68
C TYR A 223 -7.24 9.00 0.61
N ILE A 224 -6.42 7.97 0.83
CA ILE A 224 -5.41 7.53 -0.16
C ILE A 224 -6.09 7.07 -1.45
N MET A 225 -7.15 6.26 -1.35
CA MET A 225 -7.92 5.79 -2.50
C MET A 225 -8.55 6.96 -3.26
N LYS A 226 -9.21 7.88 -2.55
CA LYS A 226 -9.82 9.07 -3.13
C LYS A 226 -8.78 9.95 -3.84
N GLY A 227 -7.62 10.19 -3.22
CA GLY A 227 -6.53 10.95 -3.80
C GLY A 227 -5.96 10.29 -5.07
N ASN A 228 -5.80 8.97 -5.09
CA ASN A 228 -5.37 8.23 -6.28
C ASN A 228 -6.40 8.35 -7.43
N LEU A 229 -7.69 8.23 -7.13
CA LEU A 229 -8.77 8.40 -8.10
C LEU A 229 -8.87 9.84 -8.63
N HIS A 230 -8.56 10.84 -7.79
CA HIS A 230 -8.44 12.21 -8.28
C HIS A 230 -7.25 12.41 -9.22
N LEU A 231 -6.14 11.71 -9.01
CA LEU A 231 -5.01 11.72 -9.95
C LEU A 231 -5.37 11.04 -11.27
N SER A 232 -6.08 9.91 -11.26
CA SER A 232 -6.51 9.24 -12.50
C SER A 232 -7.48 10.10 -13.31
N LEU A 233 -8.41 10.80 -12.62
CA LEU A 233 -9.35 11.75 -13.22
C LEU A 233 -8.73 13.09 -13.62
N ASN A 234 -7.40 13.23 -13.59
CA ASN A 234 -6.65 14.44 -13.91
C ASN A 234 -7.07 15.68 -13.08
N ARG A 235 -7.34 15.47 -11.78
CA ARG A 235 -7.66 16.51 -10.79
C ARG A 235 -6.62 16.56 -9.66
N PRO A 236 -5.36 16.92 -9.98
CA PRO A 236 -4.27 16.83 -9.01
C PRO A 236 -4.41 17.82 -7.83
N ASP A 237 -5.10 18.96 -8.00
CA ASP A 237 -5.36 19.89 -6.88
C ASP A 237 -6.22 19.25 -5.78
N MET A 238 -7.27 18.51 -6.16
CA MET A 238 -8.10 17.78 -5.20
C MET A 238 -7.31 16.64 -4.55
N ALA A 239 -6.50 15.93 -5.33
CA ALA A 239 -5.64 14.87 -4.81
C ALA A 239 -4.68 15.38 -3.71
N VAL A 240 -4.12 16.58 -3.86
CA VAL A 240 -3.28 17.20 -2.81
C VAL A 240 -4.07 17.35 -1.51
N THR A 241 -5.33 17.80 -1.56
CA THR A 241 -6.16 17.98 -0.36
C THR A 241 -6.44 16.64 0.32
N ASP A 242 -6.75 15.61 -0.43
CA ASP A 242 -7.07 14.29 0.12
C ASP A 242 -5.84 13.59 0.71
N PHE A 243 -4.69 13.63 0.04
CA PHE A 243 -3.48 13.06 0.61
C PHE A 243 -2.95 13.85 1.82
N ARG A 244 -3.15 15.18 1.88
CA ARG A 244 -2.89 15.96 3.09
C ARG A 244 -3.81 15.53 4.24
N GLY A 245 -5.08 15.26 3.95
CA GLY A 245 -6.02 14.67 4.91
C GLY A 245 -5.51 13.35 5.49
N ALA A 246 -5.02 12.44 4.63
CA ALA A 246 -4.37 11.20 5.08
C ALA A 246 -3.13 11.48 5.96
N GLN A 247 -2.26 12.40 5.54
CA GLN A 247 -1.03 12.75 6.24
C GLN A 247 -1.30 13.36 7.63
N GLU A 248 -2.35 14.18 7.78
CA GLU A 248 -2.78 14.76 9.05
C GLU A 248 -3.27 13.70 10.05
N LEU A 249 -3.86 12.61 9.56
CA LEU A 249 -4.29 11.48 10.39
C LEU A 249 -3.10 10.61 10.81
N ARG A 250 -2.27 10.21 9.84
CA ARG A 250 -1.04 9.46 10.06
C ARG A 250 -0.08 9.69 8.90
N ALA A 251 1.13 10.12 9.20
CA ALA A 251 2.20 10.17 8.22
C ALA A 251 2.52 8.75 7.71
N ASP A 252 2.08 8.42 6.50
CA ASP A 252 2.34 7.15 5.84
C ASP A 252 3.10 7.40 4.54
N LEU A 253 4.03 6.52 4.19
CA LEU A 253 4.77 6.57 2.93
C LEU A 253 3.84 6.71 1.72
N ARG A 254 2.71 6.01 1.69
CA ARG A 254 1.76 6.08 0.57
C ARG A 254 1.16 7.48 0.41
N SER A 255 0.89 8.17 1.52
CA SER A 255 0.40 9.56 1.49
C SER A 255 1.47 10.51 0.93
N TYR A 256 2.73 10.36 1.32
CA TYR A 256 3.85 11.12 0.74
C TYR A 256 4.04 10.83 -0.75
N GLN A 257 3.96 9.56 -1.16
CA GLN A 257 4.05 9.18 -2.57
C GLN A 257 2.94 9.83 -3.40
N GLY A 258 1.69 9.79 -2.91
CA GLY A 258 0.54 10.45 -3.52
C GLY A 258 0.72 11.96 -3.64
N LEU A 259 1.15 12.64 -2.57
CA LEU A 259 1.41 14.08 -2.57
C LEU A 259 2.50 14.48 -3.56
N VAL A 260 3.62 13.76 -3.56
CA VAL A 260 4.71 14.02 -4.51
C VAL A 260 4.18 13.89 -5.93
N ARG A 261 3.50 12.80 -6.27
CA ARG A 261 2.88 12.62 -7.60
C ARG A 261 1.93 13.76 -7.96
N ALA A 262 1.08 14.19 -7.02
CA ALA A 262 0.14 15.28 -7.23
C ALA A 262 0.84 16.63 -7.48
N TYR A 263 1.86 16.97 -6.70
CA TYR A 263 2.64 18.19 -6.92
C TYR A 263 3.43 18.17 -8.22
N LEU A 264 3.94 17.00 -8.62
CA LEU A 264 4.62 16.83 -9.90
C LEU A 264 3.66 17.02 -11.08
N ALA A 265 2.44 16.49 -10.99
CA ALA A 265 1.38 16.74 -11.97
C ALA A 265 1.00 18.23 -12.07
N LEU A 266 1.07 18.96 -10.96
CA LEU A 266 0.88 20.42 -10.91
C LEU A 266 2.13 21.24 -11.32
N ALA A 267 3.21 20.59 -11.74
CA ALA A 267 4.52 21.21 -11.99
C ALA A 267 5.12 21.98 -10.78
N LYS A 268 4.60 21.76 -9.56
CA LYS A 268 5.07 22.36 -8.31
C LYS A 268 6.28 21.58 -7.74
N CYS A 269 7.38 21.58 -8.51
CA CYS A 269 8.58 20.79 -8.19
C CYS A 269 9.21 21.13 -6.82
N LYS A 270 9.11 22.39 -6.36
CA LYS A 270 9.63 22.82 -5.06
C LYS A 270 8.86 22.18 -3.90
N ASP A 271 7.53 22.16 -4.00
CA ASP A 271 6.65 21.57 -2.99
C ASP A 271 6.78 20.04 -2.97
N ALA A 272 6.90 19.43 -4.16
CA ALA A 272 7.20 18.02 -4.28
C ALA A 272 8.53 17.65 -3.59
N LEU A 273 9.58 18.45 -3.80
CA LEU A 273 10.89 18.21 -3.20
C LEU A 273 10.87 18.40 -1.68
N PHE A 274 10.14 19.40 -1.19
CA PHE A 274 9.93 19.60 0.24
C PHE A 274 9.26 18.37 0.86
N THR A 275 8.14 17.94 0.28
CA THR A 275 7.36 16.77 0.74
C THR A 275 8.19 15.48 0.71
N ALA A 276 8.96 15.24 -0.35
CA ALA A 276 9.82 14.06 -0.46
C ALA A 276 10.95 14.06 0.60
N ARG A 277 11.51 15.24 0.93
CA ARG A 277 12.51 15.37 2.00
C ARG A 277 11.91 15.17 3.38
N GLU A 278 10.68 15.60 3.60
CA GLU A 278 9.96 15.29 4.84
C GLU A 278 9.77 13.79 5.00
N ALA A 279 9.33 13.09 3.94
CA ALA A 279 9.22 11.64 3.94
C ALA A 279 10.55 10.96 4.33
N MET A 280 11.67 11.42 3.77
CA MET A 280 13.00 10.91 4.09
C MET A 280 13.43 11.19 5.54
N LYS A 281 13.02 12.32 6.13
CA LYS A 281 13.30 12.63 7.54
C LYS A 281 12.50 11.76 8.50
N VAL A 282 11.22 11.54 8.18
CA VAL A 282 10.29 10.74 9.00
C VAL A 282 10.64 9.25 8.89
N MET A 283 10.99 8.78 7.69
CA MET A 283 11.28 7.37 7.39
C MET A 283 12.72 7.21 6.88
N HIS A 284 13.70 7.54 7.73
CA HIS A 284 15.13 7.56 7.36
C HIS A 284 15.69 6.19 6.92
N GLN A 285 15.06 5.09 7.32
CA GLN A 285 15.43 3.72 6.94
C GLN A 285 14.65 3.18 5.71
N SER A 286 13.87 4.01 5.03
CA SER A 286 13.06 3.57 3.89
C SER A 286 13.75 3.85 2.55
N ALA A 287 14.08 2.78 1.81
CA ALA A 287 14.56 2.89 0.43
C ALA A 287 13.52 3.55 -0.50
N LYS A 288 12.24 3.31 -0.23
CA LYS A 288 11.12 3.95 -0.95
C LYS A 288 11.09 5.48 -0.73
N ALA A 289 11.43 5.96 0.47
CA ALA A 289 11.51 7.41 0.75
C ALA A 289 12.72 8.06 0.04
N LEU A 290 13.87 7.39 -0.03
CA LEU A 290 15.03 7.86 -0.81
C LEU A 290 14.69 7.95 -2.30
N LYS A 291 14.01 6.93 -2.83
CA LYS A 291 13.56 6.89 -4.23
C LYS A 291 12.62 8.06 -4.55
N LEU A 292 11.72 8.44 -3.65
CA LEU A 292 10.86 9.61 -3.84
C LEU A 292 11.64 10.92 -4.05
N VAL A 293 12.72 11.13 -3.29
CA VAL A 293 13.59 12.30 -3.49
C VAL A 293 14.29 12.23 -4.85
N GLY A 294 14.71 11.02 -5.24
CA GLY A 294 15.25 10.74 -6.58
C GLY A 294 14.27 11.09 -7.70
N ASP A 295 13.02 10.65 -7.60
CA ASP A 295 11.96 10.89 -8.59
C ASP A 295 11.78 12.39 -8.87
N VAL A 296 11.73 13.20 -7.81
CA VAL A 296 11.57 14.65 -7.94
C VAL A 296 12.80 15.28 -8.63
N HIS A 297 14.00 14.81 -8.31
CA HIS A 297 15.23 15.30 -8.94
C HIS A 297 15.37 14.86 -10.40
N ALA A 298 14.82 13.70 -10.78
CA ALA A 298 14.93 13.16 -12.13
C ALA A 298 14.19 14.00 -13.20
N ILE A 299 13.20 14.80 -12.78
CA ILE A 299 12.39 15.64 -13.69
C ILE A 299 13.22 16.75 -14.34
N SER A 300 14.18 17.32 -13.63
CA SER A 300 15.06 18.36 -14.19
C SER A 300 16.34 17.73 -14.72
N SER A 301 16.76 18.12 -15.93
CA SER A 301 18.05 17.71 -16.51
C SER A 301 19.23 17.99 -15.56
N SER A 302 19.22 19.13 -14.87
CA SER A 302 20.22 19.51 -13.87
C SER A 302 20.20 18.65 -12.60
N GLY A 303 19.07 18.00 -12.31
CA GLY A 303 18.85 17.18 -11.12
C GLY A 303 19.18 15.71 -11.31
N ARG A 304 19.37 15.24 -12.55
CA ARG A 304 19.56 13.81 -12.86
C ARG A 304 20.72 13.16 -12.12
N GLU A 305 21.86 13.85 -11.99
CA GLU A 305 23.01 13.31 -11.25
C GLU A 305 22.71 13.16 -9.74
N LYS A 306 21.87 14.04 -9.17
CA LYS A 306 21.39 13.88 -7.80
C LYS A 306 20.42 12.71 -7.71
N ALA A 307 19.51 12.57 -8.68
CA ALA A 307 18.56 11.46 -8.74
C ALA A 307 19.28 10.10 -8.75
N ARG A 308 20.33 9.96 -9.58
CA ARG A 308 21.17 8.75 -9.62
C ARG A 308 21.72 8.40 -8.24
N LYS A 309 22.35 9.35 -7.55
CA LYS A 309 22.91 9.13 -6.19
C LYS A 309 21.84 8.67 -5.20
N PHE A 310 20.64 9.23 -5.27
CA PHE A 310 19.52 8.80 -4.43
C PHE A 310 19.05 7.39 -4.78
N TYR A 311 18.90 7.04 -6.06
CA TYR A 311 18.53 5.68 -6.46
C TYR A 311 19.58 4.64 -6.07
N GLU A 312 20.86 4.94 -6.28
CA GLU A 312 21.96 4.07 -5.83
C GLU A 312 21.97 3.91 -4.30
N SER A 313 21.67 4.99 -3.55
CA SER A 313 21.55 4.90 -2.09
C SER A 313 20.36 4.04 -1.65
N ALA A 314 19.23 4.12 -2.37
CA ALA A 314 18.07 3.28 -2.13
C ALA A 314 18.38 1.80 -2.40
N ILE A 315 19.11 1.51 -3.49
CA ILE A 315 19.58 0.15 -3.82
C ILE A 315 20.59 -0.37 -2.79
N ARG A 316 21.49 0.48 -2.29
CA ARG A 316 22.43 0.07 -1.21
C ARG A 316 21.69 -0.27 0.08
N LEU A 317 20.65 0.48 0.41
CA LEU A 317 19.84 0.26 1.61
C LEU A 317 18.95 -0.99 1.49
N GLU A 318 18.41 -1.22 0.30
CA GLU A 318 17.58 -2.37 -0.01
C GLU A 318 17.89 -2.91 -1.42
N PRO A 319 18.82 -3.87 -1.54
CA PRO A 319 19.24 -4.40 -2.83
C PRO A 319 18.08 -4.94 -3.67
N GLY A 320 17.09 -5.57 -3.01
CA GLY A 320 15.88 -6.12 -3.64
C GLY A 320 14.78 -5.11 -3.97
N PHE A 321 14.99 -3.81 -3.73
CA PHE A 321 13.98 -2.82 -4.05
C PHE A 321 13.95 -2.52 -5.56
N LEU A 322 13.13 -3.27 -6.29
CA LEU A 322 12.98 -3.18 -7.74
C LEU A 322 12.60 -1.75 -8.21
N GLY A 323 11.78 -1.04 -7.43
CA GLY A 323 11.34 0.30 -7.77
C GLY A 323 12.46 1.34 -7.92
N ALA A 324 13.56 1.21 -7.17
CA ALA A 324 14.73 2.08 -7.34
C ALA A 324 15.60 1.67 -8.53
N ALA A 325 15.72 0.36 -8.79
CA ALA A 325 16.45 -0.16 -9.94
C ALA A 325 15.79 0.21 -11.26
N LEU A 326 14.47 0.08 -11.35
CA LEU A 326 13.67 0.51 -12.50
C LEU A 326 13.80 2.02 -12.73
N ALA A 327 13.67 2.83 -11.68
CA ALA A 327 13.81 4.29 -11.80
C ALA A 327 15.22 4.72 -12.21
N LEU A 328 16.25 3.99 -11.77
CA LEU A 328 17.63 4.20 -12.22
C LEU A 328 17.80 3.80 -13.69
N ALA A 329 17.23 2.67 -14.12
CA ALA A 329 17.24 2.26 -15.52
C ALA A 329 16.51 3.27 -16.42
N ASP A 330 15.35 3.78 -16.01
CA ASP A 330 14.62 4.85 -16.71
C ASP A 330 15.49 6.11 -16.87
N LEU A 331 16.21 6.48 -15.82
CA LEU A 331 17.13 7.61 -15.84
C LEU A 331 18.29 7.38 -16.82
N HIS A 332 18.88 6.18 -16.87
CA HIS A 332 19.91 5.83 -17.84
C HIS A 332 19.39 5.90 -19.28
N VAL A 333 18.18 5.41 -19.55
CA VAL A 333 17.52 5.48 -20.87
C VAL A 333 17.27 6.94 -21.26
N ALA A 334 16.77 7.77 -20.34
CA ALA A 334 16.54 9.21 -20.58
C ALA A 334 17.84 10.01 -20.82
N GLU A 335 19.00 9.43 -20.50
CA GLU A 335 20.33 9.98 -20.77
C GLU A 335 21.02 9.30 -21.98
N GLY A 336 20.34 8.39 -22.67
CA GLY A 336 20.88 7.64 -23.81
C GLY A 336 21.89 6.55 -23.43
N ARG A 337 22.07 6.27 -22.14
CA ARG A 337 23.00 5.24 -21.63
C ARG A 337 22.32 3.87 -21.56
N ASN A 338 21.80 3.41 -22.70
CA ASN A 338 21.02 2.16 -22.79
C ASN A 338 21.83 0.92 -22.38
N ARG A 339 23.14 0.90 -22.66
CA ARG A 339 24.03 -0.21 -22.24
C ARG A 339 24.07 -0.37 -20.72
N GLU A 340 24.20 0.73 -19.99
CA GLU A 340 24.21 0.69 -18.52
C GLU A 340 22.85 0.24 -17.97
N ALA A 341 21.75 0.72 -18.56
CA ALA A 341 20.40 0.28 -18.21
C ALA A 341 20.23 -1.24 -18.38
N VAL A 342 20.68 -1.80 -19.52
CA VAL A 342 20.65 -3.25 -19.76
C VAL A 342 21.47 -4.01 -18.72
N THR A 343 22.72 -3.61 -18.48
CA THR A 343 23.59 -4.31 -17.50
C THR A 343 23.00 -4.31 -16.08
N LEU A 344 22.36 -3.20 -15.68
CA LEU A 344 21.67 -3.09 -14.40
C LEU A 344 20.47 -4.05 -14.36
N LEU A 345 19.59 -3.99 -15.37
CA LEU A 345 18.38 -4.80 -15.41
C LEU A 345 18.67 -6.30 -15.52
N GLU A 346 19.66 -6.72 -16.31
CA GLU A 346 20.09 -8.12 -16.38
C GLU A 346 20.54 -8.67 -15.02
N ARG A 347 21.27 -7.87 -14.24
CA ARG A 347 21.66 -8.24 -12.87
C ARG A 347 20.43 -8.48 -12.00
N TYR A 348 19.41 -7.63 -12.14
CA TYR A 348 18.17 -7.73 -11.40
C TYR A 348 17.34 -8.94 -11.82
N VAL A 349 17.23 -9.24 -13.12
CA VAL A 349 16.51 -10.42 -13.63
C VAL A 349 17.12 -11.73 -13.12
N ARG A 350 18.46 -11.80 -12.97
CA ARG A 350 19.14 -12.99 -12.42
C ARG A 350 18.88 -13.21 -10.94
N GLN A 351 18.61 -12.15 -10.18
CA GLN A 351 18.46 -12.19 -8.72
C GLN A 351 16.99 -12.24 -8.28
N TRP A 352 16.10 -11.59 -9.04
CA TRP A 352 14.68 -11.47 -8.74
C TRP A 352 13.86 -11.83 -9.98
N ALA A 353 13.04 -12.86 -9.85
CA ALA A 353 12.08 -13.24 -10.87
C ALA A 353 10.84 -12.34 -10.75
N ASP A 354 10.85 -11.22 -11.46
CA ASP A 354 9.75 -10.25 -11.47
C ASP A 354 9.42 -9.83 -12.92
N ASP A 355 8.12 -9.66 -13.21
CA ASP A 355 7.63 -9.31 -14.53
C ASP A 355 7.98 -7.86 -14.91
N SER A 356 7.95 -6.93 -13.95
CA SER A 356 8.22 -5.50 -14.22
C SER A 356 9.64 -5.25 -14.71
N VAL A 357 10.63 -5.98 -14.20
CA VAL A 357 12.03 -5.89 -14.63
C VAL A 357 12.20 -6.45 -16.05
N ASN A 358 11.54 -7.58 -16.35
CA ASN A 358 11.56 -8.16 -17.70
C ASN A 358 10.90 -7.24 -18.73
N ILE A 359 9.76 -6.63 -18.39
CA ILE A 359 9.08 -5.64 -19.26
C ILE A 359 10.00 -4.44 -19.51
N LYS A 360 10.63 -3.91 -18.46
CA LYS A 360 11.54 -2.76 -18.60
C LYS A 360 12.73 -3.12 -19.49
N LEU A 361 13.33 -4.29 -19.29
CA LEU A 361 14.45 -4.77 -20.09
C LEU A 361 14.05 -4.94 -21.56
N ALA A 362 12.87 -5.51 -21.82
CA ALA A 362 12.31 -5.62 -23.17
C ALA A 362 12.10 -4.24 -23.84
N GLN A 363 11.59 -3.25 -23.12
CA GLN A 363 11.45 -1.88 -23.61
C GLN A 363 12.80 -1.26 -23.98
N VAL A 364 13.84 -1.48 -23.17
CA VAL A 364 15.19 -0.98 -23.49
C VAL A 364 15.77 -1.68 -24.71
N TYR A 365 15.62 -3.01 -24.82
CA TYR A 365 16.06 -3.76 -26.01
C TYR A 365 15.35 -3.29 -27.28
N ALA A 366 14.03 -3.11 -27.23
CA ALA A 366 13.22 -2.58 -28.33
C ALA A 366 13.70 -1.19 -28.76
N ALA A 367 13.98 -0.29 -27.80
CA ALA A 367 14.51 1.05 -28.08
C ALA A 367 15.92 1.02 -28.70
N THR A 368 16.69 -0.06 -28.49
CA THR A 368 18.01 -0.29 -29.10
C THR A 368 17.96 -1.15 -30.37
N ASN A 369 16.77 -1.43 -30.91
CA ASN A 369 16.55 -2.26 -32.09
C ASN A 369 17.02 -3.74 -31.95
N MET A 370 17.13 -4.23 -30.72
CA MET A 370 17.40 -5.63 -30.41
C MET A 370 16.06 -6.39 -30.24
N LEU A 371 15.33 -6.53 -31.35
CA LEU A 371 13.93 -6.99 -31.33
C LEU A 371 13.77 -8.43 -30.82
N ASN A 372 14.70 -9.34 -31.15
CA ASN A 372 14.65 -10.73 -30.70
C ASN A 372 14.80 -10.85 -29.17
N ASP A 373 15.73 -10.09 -28.57
CA ASP A 373 15.93 -10.07 -27.13
C ASP A 373 14.74 -9.41 -26.41
N ALA A 374 14.17 -8.36 -27.01
CA ALA A 374 12.95 -7.73 -26.51
C ALA A 374 11.77 -8.73 -26.48
N LEU A 375 11.59 -9.51 -27.55
CA LEU A 375 10.54 -10.52 -27.65
C LEU A 375 10.69 -11.58 -26.57
N PHE A 376 11.91 -12.10 -26.37
CA PHE A 376 12.21 -13.07 -25.33
C PHE A 376 11.83 -12.56 -23.92
N HIS A 377 12.17 -11.30 -23.60
CA HIS A 377 11.88 -10.74 -22.29
C HIS A 377 10.39 -10.42 -22.07
N TYR A 378 9.66 -10.00 -23.11
CA TYR A 378 8.20 -9.88 -23.02
C TYR A 378 7.53 -11.24 -22.79
N GLN A 379 7.97 -12.28 -23.47
CA GLN A 379 7.48 -13.65 -23.23
C GLN A 379 7.80 -14.13 -21.81
N CYS A 380 9.00 -13.84 -21.30
CA CYS A 380 9.36 -14.16 -19.92
C CYS A 380 8.44 -13.43 -18.92
N ALA A 381 8.15 -12.14 -19.15
CA ALA A 381 7.23 -11.38 -18.30
C ALA A 381 5.81 -11.98 -18.31
N LEU A 382 5.28 -12.36 -19.47
CA LEU A 382 3.97 -12.99 -19.60
C LEU A 382 3.93 -14.40 -19.00
N ARG A 383 5.04 -15.13 -18.98
CA ARG A 383 5.13 -16.42 -18.28
C ARG A 383 5.03 -16.26 -16.76
N ILE A 384 5.57 -15.17 -16.21
CA ILE A 384 5.46 -14.83 -14.78
C ILE A 384 4.04 -14.33 -14.47
N ASN A 385 3.54 -13.39 -15.27
CA ASN A 385 2.22 -12.79 -15.10
C ASN A 385 1.45 -12.75 -16.44
N PRO A 386 0.63 -13.77 -16.73
CA PRO A 386 -0.12 -13.85 -17.98
C PRO A 386 -1.16 -12.75 -18.18
N GLN A 387 -1.54 -12.04 -17.10
CA GLN A 387 -2.57 -11.00 -17.15
C GLN A 387 -1.98 -9.58 -17.23
N ASN A 388 -0.66 -9.43 -17.32
CA ASN A 388 -0.04 -8.10 -17.38
C ASN A 388 -0.29 -7.42 -18.74
N GLU A 389 -1.18 -6.43 -18.76
CA GLU A 389 -1.52 -5.66 -19.97
C GLU A 389 -0.33 -4.90 -20.57
N ALA A 390 0.59 -4.41 -19.74
CA ALA A 390 1.75 -3.68 -20.25
C ALA A 390 2.69 -4.60 -21.04
N ALA A 391 2.82 -5.86 -20.61
CA ALA A 391 3.58 -6.86 -21.34
C ALA A 391 2.89 -7.28 -22.64
N LYS A 392 1.55 -7.46 -22.63
CA LYS A 392 0.77 -7.79 -23.83
C LYS A 392 0.86 -6.70 -24.90
N LYS A 393 0.53 -5.46 -24.53
CA LYS A 393 0.63 -4.30 -25.43
C LYS A 393 2.06 -4.07 -25.91
N GLY A 394 3.05 -4.28 -25.04
CA GLY A 394 4.46 -4.17 -25.40
C GLY A 394 4.88 -5.22 -26.44
N LEU A 395 4.40 -6.46 -26.30
CA LEU A 395 4.63 -7.55 -27.24
C LEU A 395 3.91 -7.30 -28.59
N GLU A 396 2.64 -6.93 -28.56
CA GLU A 396 1.85 -6.58 -29.76
C GLU A 396 2.52 -5.46 -30.56
N ARG A 397 2.96 -4.39 -29.86
CA ARG A 397 3.70 -3.28 -30.47
C ARG A 397 5.01 -3.75 -31.11
N LEU A 398 5.73 -4.65 -30.45
CA LEU A 398 6.99 -5.21 -30.96
C LEU A 398 6.75 -6.09 -32.19
N GLU A 399 5.69 -6.90 -32.20
CA GLU A 399 5.32 -7.74 -33.33
C GLU A 399 4.92 -6.92 -34.56
N LYS A 400 4.16 -5.84 -34.38
CA LYS A 400 3.87 -4.86 -35.45
C LYS A 400 5.17 -4.27 -36.02
N GLN A 401 6.08 -3.85 -35.15
CA GLN A 401 7.39 -3.32 -35.53
C GLN A 401 8.24 -4.34 -36.30
N MET A 402 8.24 -5.61 -35.89
CA MET A 402 8.95 -6.70 -36.59
C MET A 402 8.34 -7.03 -37.95
N LYS A 403 7.02 -6.88 -38.12
CA LYS A 403 6.29 -7.05 -39.39
C LYS A 403 6.44 -5.83 -40.32
N GLY A 404 7.08 -4.75 -39.88
CA GLY A 404 7.22 -3.52 -40.65
C GLY A 404 5.94 -2.67 -40.69
N VAL A 405 4.95 -2.97 -39.85
CA VAL A 405 3.73 -2.20 -39.67
C VAL A 405 3.99 -1.09 -38.66
N ASP A 406 3.42 0.10 -38.86
CA ASP A 406 3.55 1.20 -37.90
C ASP A 406 2.99 0.75 -36.53
N PRO A 407 3.83 0.70 -35.47
CA PRO A 407 3.42 0.26 -34.14
C PRO A 407 2.30 1.10 -33.50
N ASP A 408 2.08 2.33 -33.97
CA ASP A 408 1.04 3.23 -33.47
C ASP A 408 -0.18 3.33 -34.41
N ALA A 409 -0.24 2.52 -35.48
CA ALA A 409 -1.43 2.44 -36.33
C ALA A 409 -2.63 1.87 -35.55
N PRO A 410 -3.83 2.50 -35.67
CA PRO A 410 -5.05 1.93 -35.12
C PRO A 410 -5.24 0.52 -35.67
N GLU A 411 -5.72 -0.40 -34.83
CA GLU A 411 -6.09 -1.73 -35.28
C GLU A 411 -7.16 -1.55 -36.36
N GLU A 412 -6.87 -2.03 -37.58
CA GLU A 412 -7.93 -2.20 -38.57
C GLU A 412 -8.86 -3.26 -37.96
N ASP A 413 -10.05 -2.82 -37.56
CA ASP A 413 -11.10 -3.71 -37.08
C ASP A 413 -11.41 -4.71 -38.21
N GLU A 414 -10.82 -5.90 -38.17
CA GLU A 414 -11.11 -7.03 -39.08
C GLU A 414 -12.53 -7.61 -38.88
N ASP A 415 -13.44 -6.89 -38.19
CA ASP A 415 -14.80 -7.33 -37.86
C ASP A 415 -15.90 -6.63 -38.70
N ASN A 416 -15.57 -5.90 -39.77
CA ASN A 416 -16.57 -5.22 -40.62
C ASN A 416 -16.72 -5.80 -42.05
N GLU A 417 -16.36 -7.06 -42.28
CA GLU A 417 -16.67 -7.77 -43.53
C GLU A 417 -17.40 -9.10 -43.28
N ALA A 418 -18.55 -9.08 -42.60
CA ALA A 418 -19.52 -10.18 -42.66
C ALA A 418 -20.89 -9.71 -42.13
N ASP A 419 -21.67 -8.98 -42.94
CA ASP A 419 -23.14 -8.89 -42.77
C ASP A 419 -23.85 -8.31 -44.01
N ASP A 420 -23.37 -8.61 -45.22
CA ASP A 420 -24.07 -8.27 -46.47
C ASP A 420 -24.17 -9.49 -47.39
N ILE A 421 -24.75 -10.60 -46.90
CA ILE A 421 -25.21 -11.70 -47.77
C ILE A 421 -26.55 -12.26 -47.25
N ASP A 422 -27.56 -12.11 -48.11
CA ASP A 422 -28.83 -12.87 -48.21
C ASP A 422 -29.91 -12.66 -47.14
N ALA A 423 -30.74 -11.63 -47.36
CA ALA A 423 -32.13 -11.59 -46.91
C ALA A 423 -33.06 -11.32 -48.10
N ASP A 424 -33.11 -12.26 -49.03
CA ASP A 424 -34.21 -12.39 -49.99
C ASP A 424 -34.73 -13.82 -49.94
N GLN A 425 -36.06 -13.91 -49.79
CA GLN A 425 -36.96 -15.06 -49.97
C GLN A 425 -37.43 -15.84 -48.73
N ASP A 426 -38.77 -15.85 -48.66
CA ASP A 426 -39.67 -16.86 -48.11
C ASP A 426 -39.88 -16.87 -46.59
N ASP A 427 -40.95 -16.19 -46.15
CA ASP A 427 -42.19 -16.95 -45.88
C ASP A 427 -43.39 -16.03 -45.65
N ALA A 428 -44.38 -16.23 -46.52
CA ALA A 428 -45.74 -15.78 -46.38
C ALA A 428 -46.54 -16.77 -45.52
N GLU A 429 -47.56 -16.25 -44.85
CA GLU A 429 -48.75 -16.96 -44.34
C GLU A 429 -48.55 -17.99 -43.21
N LEU A 430 -49.06 -17.68 -42.02
CA LEU A 430 -50.35 -18.23 -41.53
C LEU A 430 -50.70 -17.67 -40.14
N LEU A 431 -51.78 -16.87 -40.14
CA LEU A 431 -52.80 -16.60 -39.10
C LEU A 431 -52.42 -16.53 -37.61
#